data_AF-A0A2V7WP68-F1
#
_entry.id   AF-A0A2V7WP68-F1
#
_cell.length_a   1.000
_cell.length_b   1.000
_cell.length_c   1.000
_cell.angle_alpha   90.00
_cell.angle_beta   90.00
_cell.angle_gamma   90.00
#
_symmetry.space_group_name_H-M   'P 1'
#
loop_
_entity.id
_entity.type
_entity.pdbx_description
1 polymer ?
#
loop_
_entity_poly.entity_id
_entity_poly.type
_entity_poly.pdbx_seq_one_letter_code
_entity_poly.pdbx_strand_id
1 'polypeptide(L)'
;MSQGRIRQKQVRAVLNGRTKEIASLRERLAALEGIRAGRSRRAGRTSKKSAGGVRRRRVAISPKVRALRRLQGKYMGYVRRLKPAEKARVRATREKEGMQAAIRLAASLARK
;
A
#
# COMPACT_ATOMS: atom_id res chain seq x y z
N MET A 1 15.16 -41.86 37.70
CA MET A 1 14.51 -40.58 38.07
C MET A 1 15.06 -39.38 37.26
N SER A 2 15.00 -39.38 35.91
CA SER A 2 15.60 -38.32 35.06
C SER A 2 14.62 -37.58 34.13
N GLN A 3 13.38 -38.07 34.01
CA GLN A 3 12.37 -37.59 33.04
C GLN A 3 11.75 -36.20 33.39
N GLY A 4 11.79 -35.78 34.65
CA GLY A 4 11.16 -34.51 35.09
C GLY A 4 11.93 -33.23 34.70
N ARG A 5 13.26 -33.29 34.63
CA ARG A 5 14.12 -32.13 34.35
C ARG A 5 14.10 -31.70 32.88
N ILE A 6 13.92 -32.65 31.96
CA ILE A 6 13.83 -32.39 30.51
C ILE A 6 12.53 -31.64 30.19
N ARG A 7 11.41 -32.07 30.79
CA ARG A 7 10.10 -31.41 30.65
C ARG A 7 10.11 -29.96 31.17
N GLN A 8 10.73 -29.71 32.33
CA GLN A 8 10.86 -28.34 32.85
C GLN A 8 11.68 -27.42 31.94
N LYS A 9 12.79 -27.90 31.37
CA LYS A 9 13.60 -27.10 30.42
C LYS A 9 12.83 -26.78 29.14
N GLN A 10 12.08 -27.74 28.60
CA GLN A 10 11.23 -27.54 27.43
C GLN A 10 10.11 -26.52 27.70
N VAL A 11 9.44 -26.62 28.86
CA VAL A 11 8.42 -25.64 29.26
C VAL A 11 9.01 -24.23 29.37
N ARG A 12 10.19 -24.09 30.01
CA ARG A 12 10.88 -22.79 30.09
C ARG A 12 11.28 -22.25 28.71
N ALA A 13 11.73 -23.10 27.80
CA ALA A 13 12.06 -22.69 26.43
C ALA A 13 10.84 -22.18 25.67
N VAL A 14 9.69 -22.85 25.79
CA VAL A 14 8.41 -22.42 25.17
C VAL A 14 7.94 -21.10 25.77
N LEU A 15 8.01 -20.93 27.09
CA LEU A 15 7.66 -19.67 27.75
C LEU A 15 8.56 -18.52 27.29
N ASN A 16 9.87 -18.76 27.17
CA ASN A 16 10.83 -17.77 26.66
C ASN A 16 10.62 -17.44 25.18
N GLY A 17 10.15 -18.40 24.37
CA GLY A 17 9.73 -18.14 22.99
C GLY A 17 8.51 -17.23 22.93
N ARG A 18 7.49 -17.51 23.76
CA ARG A 18 6.27 -16.71 23.85
C ARG A 18 6.53 -15.28 24.34
N THR A 19 7.43 -15.09 25.30
CA THR A 19 7.78 -13.73 25.78
C THR A 19 8.46 -12.90 24.69
N LYS A 20 9.35 -13.51 23.89
CA LYS A 20 9.96 -12.86 22.72
C LYS A 20 8.92 -12.52 21.65
N GLU A 21 7.99 -13.42 21.40
CA GLU A 21 6.90 -13.19 20.45
C GLU A 21 6.01 -12.02 20.91
N ILE A 22 5.61 -11.99 22.18
CA ILE A 22 4.86 -10.88 22.78
C ILE A 22 5.63 -9.56 22.66
N ALA A 23 6.95 -9.56 22.91
CA ALA A 23 7.77 -8.37 22.76
C ALA A 23 7.77 -7.87 21.31
N SER A 24 7.94 -8.77 20.33
CA SER A 24 7.91 -8.43 18.91
C SER A 24 6.55 -7.89 18.45
N LEU A 25 5.46 -8.43 18.98
CA LEU A 25 4.10 -7.97 18.68
C LEU A 25 3.84 -6.58 19.26
N ARG A 26 4.33 -6.31 20.48
CA ARG A 26 4.26 -4.98 21.10
C ARG A 26 5.05 -3.93 20.33
N GLU A 27 6.23 -4.28 19.84
CA GLU A 27 7.04 -3.39 19.00
C GLU A 27 6.33 -3.05 17.68
N ARG A 28 5.73 -4.05 17.02
CA ARG A 28 4.94 -3.86 15.80
C ARG A 28 3.71 -2.99 16.04
N LEU A 29 3.01 -3.18 17.17
CA LEU A 29 1.89 -2.33 17.56
C LEU A 29 2.34 -0.88 17.79
N ALA A 30 3.43 -0.66 18.52
CA ALA A 30 3.97 0.68 18.76
C ALA A 30 4.35 1.40 17.44
N ALA A 31 4.92 0.67 16.48
CA ALA A 31 5.21 1.20 15.14
C ALA A 31 3.93 1.63 14.39
N LEU A 32 2.87 0.82 14.45
CA LEU A 32 1.58 1.14 13.83
C LEU A 32 0.87 2.32 14.51
N GLU A 33 0.94 2.40 15.84
CA GLU A 33 0.41 3.53 16.61
C GLU A 33 1.17 4.83 16.32
N GLY A 34 2.50 4.76 16.20
CA GLY A 34 3.32 5.90 15.77
C GLY A 34 2.94 6.44 14.38
N ILE A 35 2.64 5.55 13.43
CA ILE A 35 2.15 5.93 12.10
C ILE A 35 0.77 6.62 12.19
N ARG A 36 -0.14 6.12 13.03
CA ARG A 36 -1.46 6.72 13.26
C ARG A 36 -1.34 8.11 13.91
N ALA A 37 -0.46 8.26 14.90
CA ALA A 37 -0.19 9.54 15.55
C ALA A 37 0.48 10.56 14.60
N GLY A 38 1.36 10.12 13.70
CA GLY A 38 1.93 10.96 12.64
C GLY A 38 0.91 11.41 11.58
N ARG A 39 -0.06 10.56 11.26
CA ARG A 39 -1.15 10.87 10.32
C ARG A 39 -2.19 11.82 10.92
N SER A 40 -2.49 11.71 12.21
CA SER A 40 -3.35 12.64 12.96
C SER A 40 -2.75 14.06 13.01
N ARG A 41 -1.45 14.19 13.33
CA ARG A 41 -0.75 15.50 13.35
C ARG A 41 -0.71 16.22 12.00
N ARG A 42 -0.90 15.50 10.89
CA ARG A 42 -1.00 16.08 9.53
C ARG A 42 -2.41 16.48 9.15
N ALA A 43 -3.44 15.91 9.78
CA ALA A 43 -4.84 16.19 9.50
C ALA A 43 -5.37 17.46 10.20
N GLY A 44 -4.70 17.94 11.26
CA GLY A 44 -5.14 19.11 12.05
C GLY A 44 -4.65 20.48 11.57
N ARG A 45 -3.84 20.60 10.52
CA ARG A 45 -3.37 21.90 10.01
C ARG A 45 -4.21 22.38 8.82
N THR A 46 -5.51 22.49 9.05
CA THR A 46 -6.41 23.25 8.18
C THR A 46 -6.97 24.42 8.97
N SER A 47 -6.37 25.60 8.75
CA SER A 47 -7.01 26.93 8.71
C SER A 47 -6.14 28.02 9.35
N LYS A 48 -5.37 28.72 8.51
CA LYS A 48 -5.37 30.19 8.49
C LYS A 48 -4.71 30.65 7.19
N LYS A 49 -5.45 31.46 6.44
CA LYS A 49 -5.02 32.16 5.24
C LYS A 49 -3.71 32.91 5.52
N SER A 50 -2.72 32.73 4.67
CA SER A 50 -1.79 33.79 4.32
C SER A 50 -1.53 33.74 2.82
N ALA A 51 -1.80 34.87 2.18
CA ALA A 51 -1.37 35.18 0.83
C ALA A 51 0.16 35.06 0.75
N GLY A 52 0.67 34.59 -0.40
CA GLY A 52 2.10 34.27 -0.57
C GLY A 52 2.34 32.76 -0.55
N GLY A 53 1.69 32.04 -1.46
CA GLY A 53 1.93 30.61 -1.61
C GLY A 53 3.40 30.36 -1.96
N VAL A 54 4.17 29.88 -0.98
CA VAL A 54 5.50 29.31 -1.22
C VAL A 54 5.34 28.34 -2.38
N ARG A 55 5.87 28.72 -3.56
CA ARG A 55 5.81 27.92 -4.78
C ARG A 55 6.48 26.60 -4.43
N ARG A 56 5.67 25.58 -4.10
CA ARG A 56 6.17 24.24 -3.79
C ARG A 56 7.06 23.84 -4.95
N ARG A 57 8.37 23.75 -4.69
CA ARG A 57 9.38 23.44 -5.70
C ARG A 57 8.92 22.18 -6.41
N ARG A 58 8.62 22.28 -7.71
CA ARG A 58 8.20 21.13 -8.51
C ARG A 58 9.37 20.15 -8.49
N VAL A 59 9.26 19.08 -7.70
CA VAL A 59 10.27 18.03 -7.67
C VAL A 59 10.38 17.47 -9.10
N ALA A 60 11.59 17.51 -9.66
CA ALA A 60 11.84 17.02 -11.00
C ALA A 60 11.58 15.50 -11.02
N ILE A 61 10.51 15.08 -11.70
CA ILE A 61 10.18 13.67 -11.86
C ILE A 61 11.03 13.11 -12.99
N SER A 62 11.74 12.02 -12.71
CA SER A 62 12.50 11.25 -13.71
C SER A 62 11.63 10.88 -14.93
N PRO A 63 12.18 10.92 -16.17
CA PRO A 63 11.45 10.56 -17.38
C PRO A 63 10.75 9.19 -17.30
N LYS A 64 11.40 8.19 -16.70
CA LYS A 64 10.85 6.83 -16.52
C LYS A 64 9.59 6.85 -15.65
N VAL A 65 9.64 7.57 -14.52
CA VAL A 65 8.49 7.70 -13.61
C VAL A 65 7.35 8.47 -14.28
N ARG A 66 7.68 9.48 -15.10
CA ARG A 66 6.68 10.22 -15.88
C ARG A 66 5.97 9.32 -16.90
N ALA A 67 6.71 8.46 -17.60
CA ALA A 67 6.14 7.50 -18.54
C ALA A 67 5.19 6.50 -17.85
N LEU A 68 5.60 5.94 -16.71
CA LEU A 68 4.76 5.04 -15.92
C LEU A 68 3.46 5.73 -15.45
N ARG A 69 3.55 6.96 -14.94
CA ARG A 69 2.36 7.74 -14.54
C ARG A 69 1.43 8.03 -15.71
N ARG A 70 1.97 8.29 -16.90
CA ARG A 70 1.16 8.47 -18.12
C ARG A 70 0.41 7.20 -18.49
N LEU A 71 1.06 6.04 -18.45
CA LEU A 71 0.41 4.74 -18.69
C LEU A 71 -0.69 4.46 -17.67
N GLN A 72 -0.40 4.66 -16.38
CA GLN A 72 -1.37 4.50 -15.31
C GLN A 72 -2.58 5.45 -15.49
N GLY A 73 -2.32 6.70 -15.86
CA GLY A 73 -3.36 7.69 -16.12
C GLY A 73 -4.26 7.30 -17.30
N LYS A 74 -3.68 6.82 -18.41
CA LYS A 74 -4.45 6.29 -19.56
C LYS A 74 -5.33 5.11 -19.15
N TYR A 75 -4.76 4.15 -18.42
CA TYR A 75 -5.51 3.00 -17.90
C TYR A 75 -6.68 3.44 -17.02
N MET A 76 -6.43 4.30 -16.03
CA MET A 76 -7.48 4.82 -15.13
C MET A 76 -8.54 5.60 -15.90
N GLY A 77 -8.13 6.38 -16.91
CA GLY A 77 -9.02 7.20 -17.73
C GLY A 77 -10.08 6.38 -18.46
N TYR A 78 -9.70 5.24 -19.03
CA TYR A 78 -10.63 4.32 -19.68
C TYR A 78 -11.42 3.50 -18.66
N VAL A 79 -10.75 2.91 -17.67
CA VAL A 79 -11.36 1.97 -16.72
C VAL A 79 -12.40 2.63 -15.80
N ARG A 80 -12.25 3.92 -15.47
CA ARG A 80 -13.15 4.60 -14.52
C ARG A 80 -14.61 4.64 -14.97
N ARG A 81 -14.88 4.62 -16.29
CA ARG A 81 -16.24 4.71 -16.86
C ARG A 81 -16.87 3.36 -17.18
N LEU A 82 -16.11 2.26 -17.11
CA LEU A 82 -16.57 0.93 -17.48
C LEU A 82 -17.54 0.33 -16.43
N LYS A 83 -18.35 -0.64 -16.85
CA LYS A 83 -19.20 -1.45 -15.95
C LYS A 83 -18.35 -2.45 -15.14
N PRO A 84 -18.83 -2.97 -14.00
CA PRO A 84 -18.06 -3.91 -13.16
C PRO A 84 -17.54 -5.14 -13.90
N ALA A 85 -18.36 -5.74 -14.78
CA ALA A 85 -17.97 -6.90 -15.59
C ALA A 85 -16.82 -6.59 -16.56
N GLU A 86 -16.86 -5.41 -17.18
CA GLU A 86 -15.81 -4.93 -18.09
C GLU A 86 -14.51 -4.62 -17.33
N LYS A 87 -14.61 -4.05 -16.11
CA LYS A 87 -13.45 -3.85 -15.23
C LYS A 87 -12.75 -5.17 -14.90
N ALA A 88 -13.52 -6.23 -14.63
CA ALA A 88 -12.96 -7.56 -14.36
C ALA A 88 -12.20 -8.10 -15.57
N ARG A 89 -12.77 -7.99 -16.78
CA ARG A 89 -12.10 -8.39 -18.02
C ARG A 89 -10.79 -7.63 -18.25
N VAL A 90 -10.80 -6.31 -18.07
CA VAL A 90 -9.58 -5.49 -18.22
C VAL A 90 -8.51 -5.84 -17.19
N ARG A 91 -8.88 -6.20 -15.95
CA ARG A 91 -7.93 -6.67 -14.93
C ARG A 91 -7.32 -8.01 -15.31
N ALA A 92 -8.12 -8.96 -15.79
CA ALA A 92 -7.63 -10.24 -16.26
C ALA A 92 -6.63 -10.08 -17.44
N THR A 93 -6.93 -9.21 -18.40
CA THR A 93 -5.99 -8.90 -19.50
C THR A 93 -4.71 -8.24 -19.00
N ARG A 94 -4.79 -7.38 -17.98
CA ARG A 94 -3.60 -6.77 -17.37
C ARG A 94 -2.67 -7.81 -16.74
N GLU A 95 -3.23 -8.82 -16.08
CA GLU A 95 -2.46 -9.89 -15.43
C GLU A 95 -1.84 -10.84 -16.46
N LYS A 96 -2.55 -11.13 -17.56
CA LYS A 96 -2.08 -12.06 -18.60
C LYS A 96 -1.11 -11.43 -19.61
N GLU A 97 -1.44 -10.25 -20.13
CA GLU A 97 -0.78 -9.65 -21.30
C GLU A 97 -0.10 -8.32 -20.96
N GLY A 98 -0.33 -7.79 -19.77
CA GLY A 98 0.29 -6.57 -19.28
C GLY A 98 -0.49 -5.28 -19.58
N MET A 99 0.14 -4.14 -19.26
CA MET A 99 -0.53 -2.86 -19.17
C MET A 99 -0.96 -2.27 -20.53
N GLN A 100 -0.18 -2.50 -21.59
CA GLN A 100 -0.49 -1.97 -22.92
C GLN A 100 -1.72 -2.66 -23.53
N ALA A 101 -1.78 -4.00 -23.46
CA ALA A 101 -2.93 -4.77 -23.92
C ALA A 101 -4.21 -4.39 -23.15
N ALA A 102 -4.10 -4.26 -21.82
CA ALA A 102 -5.21 -3.82 -20.99
C ALA A 102 -5.71 -2.41 -21.36
N ILE A 103 -4.82 -1.48 -21.74
CA ILE A 103 -5.23 -0.14 -22.20
C ILE A 103 -5.96 -0.22 -23.54
N ARG A 104 -5.51 -1.06 -24.49
CA ARG A 104 -6.19 -1.24 -25.78
C ARG A 104 -7.60 -1.79 -25.59
N LEU A 105 -7.75 -2.82 -24.76
CA LEU A 105 -9.04 -3.41 -24.42
C LEU A 105 -9.95 -2.41 -23.68
N ALA A 106 -9.41 -1.68 -22.69
CA ALA A 106 -10.19 -0.68 -21.98
C ALA A 106 -10.65 0.46 -22.91
N ALA A 107 -9.81 0.85 -23.88
CA ALA A 107 -10.16 1.87 -24.85
C ALA A 107 -11.26 1.43 -25.82
N SER A 108 -11.29 0.16 -26.24
CA SER A 108 -12.37 -0.36 -27.09
C SER A 108 -13.69 -0.45 -26.33
N LEU A 109 -13.65 -0.89 -25.07
CA LEU A 109 -14.83 -0.97 -24.21
C LEU A 109 -15.38 0.42 -23.84
N ALA A 110 -14.52 1.43 -23.67
CA ALA A 110 -14.93 2.78 -23.29
C ALA A 110 -15.52 3.62 -24.44
N ARG A 111 -15.37 3.17 -25.70
CA ARG A 111 -15.96 3.80 -26.89
C ARG A 111 -17.37 3.29 -27.22
N LYS A 112 -17.79 2.21 -26.54
CA LYS A 112 -19.07 1.56 -26.73
C LYS A 112 -20.08 2.09 -25.72
#